data_AF-A0A136IPH0-F1
#
_entry.id   AF-A0A136IPH0-F1
#
_cell.length_a   1.000
_cell.length_b   1.000
_cell.length_c   1.000
_cell.angle_alpha   90.00
_cell.angle_beta   90.00
_cell.angle_gamma   90.00
#
_symmetry.space_group_name_H-M   'P 1'
#
loop_
_entity.id
_entity.type
_entity.pdbx_description
1 polymer ?
#
loop_
_entity_poly.entity_id
_entity_poly.type
_entity_poly.pdbx_seq_one_letter_code
_entity_poly.pdbx_strand_id
1 'polypeptide(L)'
;MKSLSISSGASALLLAAASSVLGQSIAEINGARFLSSFTGQVVNVTGLITAASSAGFYLRSQTPDKDARTSESIYVFGSNLPGGPFAAGDVVSLSGTVAEFKSNKDYLALAEITKPKDIVIASRGNPVSALLLGKDVPAPPTQSFNALDKGGILGSPNNVSLVSRANLELQPAKFGMDYWESLLGELVTIKSPRAISKPNNFGDTWVVGDWAVTGLNKRGGLTMTDGDSNPEAVLIGSPLDGTKNPADSKLGNDLADITGVVSQAFGFYRILPTTALKTVKQPATVLPPPEKFLIKGSCFGMTVGSYNIENFHPGSDKIQGRAEHIARYLDAPDLVFLQEVQDNSGPTSDGTTSAQQSLDTLIDATAAITGWKYKSVEIAPEDGKDGGQPGGNIRVAYLYNPKVVELKDYAKPGSATDAGKVVRSGLLGLPKLNFNPVRIDPANAAWTASRKPLVAHWRFVSPLCPLSDLFTVNVHWSSKGGSSSIHGDARPPVNGGIDQRTAQAQVTGAFIRDILKANPLASVVAAGDFNEFSFVEPMKTFAQVSGLVDLDDAAKVPAAERYTYLFDNNCQQLDHMYVSPKISYLLPRFEHVHVNTWVSSADMVSDHDPSVARLALL
;
A
#
# COMPACT_ATOMS: atom_id res chain seq x y z
N MET A 1 90.65 -24.91 47.79
CA MET A 1 89.19 -24.72 47.95
C MET A 1 88.73 -23.65 46.99
N LYS A 2 87.78 -24.02 46.10
CA LYS A 2 86.72 -23.22 45.45
C LYS A 2 87.17 -22.02 44.58
N SER A 3 87.38 -22.19 43.26
CA SER A 3 86.43 -22.28 42.12
C SER A 3 85.72 -20.95 41.81
N LEU A 4 86.31 -20.09 40.97
CA LEU A 4 86.13 -19.94 39.51
C LEU A 4 84.78 -19.31 39.08
N SER A 5 84.89 -18.07 38.59
CA SER A 5 83.89 -17.31 37.85
C SER A 5 84.07 -17.56 36.36
N ILE A 6 83.00 -17.87 35.63
CA ILE A 6 82.94 -17.72 34.17
C ILE A 6 81.54 -17.21 33.80
N SER A 7 81.53 -16.11 33.06
CA SER A 7 80.39 -15.53 32.35
C SER A 7 80.05 -16.32 31.08
N SER A 8 78.77 -16.49 30.78
CA SER A 8 78.31 -16.74 29.42
C SER A 8 76.89 -16.19 29.22
N GLY A 9 76.74 -15.39 28.16
CA GLY A 9 75.46 -14.85 27.71
C GLY A 9 74.63 -15.93 27.00
N ALA A 10 73.32 -15.76 27.05
CA ALA A 10 72.37 -16.52 26.26
C ALA A 10 71.51 -15.55 25.44
N SER A 11 71.68 -15.59 24.12
CA SER A 11 70.79 -14.98 23.14
C SER A 11 69.41 -15.66 23.21
N ALA A 12 68.36 -14.88 23.45
CA ALA A 12 66.99 -15.32 23.28
C ALA A 12 66.57 -15.07 21.82
N LEU A 13 66.42 -16.14 21.03
CA LEU A 13 65.70 -16.09 19.76
C LEU A 13 64.21 -15.89 20.05
N LEU A 14 63.67 -14.70 19.72
CA LEU A 14 62.24 -14.54 19.52
C LEU A 14 61.86 -15.17 18.17
N LEU A 15 61.17 -16.31 18.19
CA LEU A 15 60.34 -16.70 17.06
C LEU A 15 59.13 -15.75 17.01
N ALA A 16 59.15 -14.79 16.08
CA ALA A 16 57.94 -14.12 15.66
C ALA A 16 57.10 -15.13 14.85
N ALA A 17 56.05 -15.67 15.47
CA ALA A 17 54.99 -16.34 14.74
C ALA A 17 54.30 -15.28 13.86
N ALA A 18 54.63 -15.28 12.57
CA ALA A 18 53.86 -14.54 11.58
C ALA A 18 52.49 -15.21 11.46
N SER A 19 51.52 -14.74 12.22
CA SER A 19 50.11 -14.99 11.94
C SER A 19 49.81 -14.36 10.58
N SER A 20 49.77 -15.18 9.53
CA SER A 20 49.19 -14.80 8.25
C SER A 20 47.74 -14.40 8.50
N VAL A 21 47.47 -13.10 8.56
CA VAL A 21 46.10 -12.57 8.53
C VAL A 21 45.56 -12.91 7.14
N LEU A 22 44.84 -14.03 7.03
CA LEU A 22 43.97 -14.28 5.88
C LEU A 22 42.99 -13.10 5.80
N GLY A 23 42.88 -12.46 4.64
CA GLY A 23 41.89 -11.37 4.44
C GLY A 23 40.48 -11.90 4.68
N GLN A 24 39.62 -11.08 5.30
CA GLN A 24 38.23 -11.42 5.56
C GLN A 24 37.50 -11.67 4.24
N SER A 25 36.65 -12.70 4.19
CA SER A 25 35.79 -12.91 3.02
C SER A 25 34.65 -11.89 3.00
N ILE A 26 34.10 -11.64 1.81
CA ILE A 26 32.94 -10.75 1.67
C ILE A 26 31.72 -11.32 2.42
N ALA A 27 31.53 -12.64 2.37
CA ALA A 27 30.48 -13.33 3.12
C ALA A 27 30.62 -13.17 4.64
N GLU A 28 31.85 -13.21 5.19
CA GLU A 28 32.11 -12.95 6.62
C GLU A 28 31.77 -11.51 7.00
N ILE A 29 32.09 -10.56 6.13
CA ILE A 29 31.80 -9.14 6.35
C ILE A 29 30.30 -8.90 6.38
N ASN A 30 29.54 -9.42 5.40
CA ASN A 30 28.09 -9.31 5.39
C ASN A 30 27.47 -10.05 6.58
N GLY A 31 27.87 -11.31 6.79
CA GLY A 31 27.36 -12.17 7.85
C GLY A 31 25.91 -12.64 7.62
N ALA A 32 25.48 -13.61 8.43
CA ALA A 32 24.15 -14.23 8.33
C ALA A 32 23.05 -13.46 9.12
N ARG A 33 23.19 -12.13 9.24
CA ARG A 33 22.31 -11.24 10.05
C ARG A 33 22.11 -9.91 9.30
N PHE A 34 21.17 -9.09 9.76
CA PHE A 34 20.87 -7.77 9.17
C PHE A 34 21.94 -6.69 9.42
N LEU A 35 22.87 -6.92 10.35
CA LEU A 35 23.97 -6.02 10.63
C LEU A 35 25.28 -6.79 10.67
N SER A 36 26.28 -6.25 9.98
CA SER A 36 27.63 -6.76 9.95
C SER A 36 28.28 -6.77 11.34
N SER A 37 29.03 -7.83 11.64
CA SER A 37 29.89 -7.87 12.84
C SER A 37 31.19 -7.05 12.68
N PHE A 38 31.45 -6.57 11.46
CA PHE A 38 32.65 -5.81 11.10
C PHE A 38 32.42 -4.30 11.02
N THR A 39 31.22 -3.79 11.33
CA THR A 39 30.94 -2.34 11.30
C THR A 39 32.00 -1.53 12.04
N GLY A 40 32.57 -0.53 11.37
CA GLY A 40 33.65 0.33 11.89
C GLY A 40 35.06 -0.26 11.79
N GLN A 41 35.21 -1.52 11.40
CA GLN A 41 36.51 -2.17 11.21
C GLN A 41 37.06 -1.94 9.81
N VAL A 42 38.39 -1.92 9.71
CA VAL A 42 39.10 -1.91 8.42
C VAL A 42 39.29 -3.34 7.96
N VAL A 43 38.86 -3.63 6.73
CA VAL A 43 38.93 -4.94 6.10
C VAL A 43 39.75 -4.88 4.82
N ASN A 44 40.33 -6.01 4.41
CA ASN A 44 40.99 -6.17 3.12
C ASN A 44 40.24 -7.23 2.34
N VAL A 45 39.72 -6.87 1.17
CA VAL A 45 38.91 -7.76 0.33
C VAL A 45 39.46 -7.81 -1.07
N THR A 46 39.30 -8.96 -1.72
CA THR A 46 39.55 -9.13 -3.15
C THR A 46 38.30 -9.70 -3.80
N GLY A 47 37.89 -9.15 -4.93
CA GLY A 47 36.72 -9.65 -5.65
C GLY A 47 36.62 -9.12 -7.08
N LEU A 48 35.62 -9.64 -7.78
CA LEU A 48 35.25 -9.25 -9.13
C LEU A 48 34.25 -8.09 -9.08
N ILE A 49 34.51 -7.01 -9.83
CA ILE A 49 33.52 -5.96 -10.03
C ILE A 49 32.42 -6.50 -10.94
N THR A 50 31.18 -6.57 -10.44
CA THR A 50 30.02 -7.08 -11.19
C THR A 50 29.22 -5.95 -11.83
N ALA A 51 29.19 -4.78 -11.19
CA ALA A 51 28.55 -3.58 -11.70
C ALA A 51 29.19 -2.33 -11.08
N ALA A 52 28.96 -1.17 -11.70
CA ALA A 52 29.37 0.13 -11.19
C ALA A 52 28.17 1.08 -11.11
N SER A 53 28.22 2.01 -10.16
CA SER A 53 27.28 3.12 -10.04
C SER A 53 28.02 4.45 -10.23
N SER A 54 27.30 5.55 -10.20
CA SER A 54 27.89 6.90 -10.20
C SER A 54 28.64 7.27 -8.92
N ALA A 55 28.67 6.40 -7.90
CA ALA A 55 29.28 6.68 -6.60
C ALA A 55 30.16 5.55 -6.04
N GLY A 56 30.33 4.46 -6.80
CA GLY A 56 31.02 3.25 -6.32
C GLY A 56 30.89 2.07 -7.27
N PHE A 57 31.21 0.88 -6.77
CA PHE A 57 31.06 -0.37 -7.52
C PHE A 57 30.69 -1.55 -6.61
N TYR A 58 30.13 -2.59 -7.20
CA TYR A 58 29.71 -3.81 -6.51
C TYR A 58 30.77 -4.89 -6.70
N LEU A 59 31.29 -5.41 -5.60
CA LEU A 59 32.38 -6.36 -5.57
C LEU A 59 31.87 -7.73 -5.12
N ARG A 60 32.08 -8.77 -5.93
CA ARG A 60 31.70 -10.15 -5.62
C ARG A 60 32.92 -11.03 -5.34
N SER A 61 32.82 -11.89 -4.33
CA SER A 61 33.80 -12.92 -4.01
C SER A 61 34.01 -13.87 -5.19
N GLN A 62 35.26 -14.25 -5.46
CA GLN A 62 35.59 -15.29 -6.45
C GLN A 62 35.57 -16.70 -5.84
N THR A 63 35.49 -16.79 -4.52
CA THR A 63 35.44 -18.03 -3.75
C THR A 63 34.20 -17.97 -2.86
N PRO A 64 33.00 -18.10 -3.44
CA PRO A 64 31.77 -18.02 -2.67
C PRO A 64 31.70 -19.13 -1.63
N ASP A 65 31.07 -18.86 -0.49
CA ASP A 65 30.75 -19.87 0.49
C ASP A 65 29.50 -20.68 0.06
N LYS A 66 28.90 -21.43 0.98
CA LYS A 66 27.72 -22.26 0.71
C LYS A 66 26.55 -21.91 1.64
N ASP A 67 26.64 -20.81 2.35
CA ASP A 67 25.62 -20.37 3.28
C ASP A 67 24.65 -19.44 2.55
N ALA A 68 23.43 -19.91 2.32
CA ALA A 68 22.41 -19.13 1.63
C ALA A 68 21.95 -17.88 2.40
N ARG A 69 22.47 -17.65 3.62
CA ARG A 69 22.18 -16.49 4.46
C ARG A 69 23.15 -15.35 4.26
N THR A 70 24.29 -15.57 3.61
CA THR A 70 25.32 -14.57 3.37
C THR A 70 25.36 -14.17 1.91
N SER A 71 25.44 -12.87 1.65
CA SER A 71 25.74 -12.37 0.31
C SER A 71 27.23 -12.50 0.01
N GLU A 72 27.56 -12.88 -1.22
CA GLU A 72 28.93 -12.94 -1.73
C GLU A 72 29.39 -11.61 -2.33
N SER A 73 28.54 -10.59 -2.25
CA SER A 73 28.77 -9.28 -2.83
C SER A 73 28.64 -8.17 -1.80
N ILE A 74 29.40 -7.09 -2.00
CA ILE A 74 29.33 -5.90 -1.16
C ILE A 74 29.47 -4.64 -2.01
N TYR A 75 28.75 -3.58 -1.64
CA TYR A 75 28.90 -2.29 -2.28
C TYR A 75 30.13 -1.57 -1.73
N VAL A 76 30.98 -1.06 -2.62
CA VAL A 76 32.14 -0.25 -2.27
C VAL A 76 31.82 1.20 -2.63
N PHE A 77 31.49 1.98 -1.62
CA PHE A 77 31.18 3.40 -1.75
C PHE A 77 32.45 4.26 -1.71
N GLY A 78 32.61 5.10 -2.71
CA GLY A 78 33.67 6.10 -2.74
C GLY A 78 33.43 7.11 -3.83
N SER A 79 33.12 8.36 -3.46
CA SER A 79 32.78 9.44 -4.40
C SER A 79 33.85 9.77 -5.44
N ASN A 80 35.09 9.33 -5.23
CA ASN A 80 36.22 9.54 -6.13
C ASN A 80 36.55 8.30 -6.99
N LEU A 81 35.85 7.18 -6.77
CA LEU A 81 35.96 5.99 -7.62
C LEU A 81 35.34 6.19 -9.03
N PRO A 82 34.20 6.90 -9.18
CA PRO A 82 33.65 7.24 -10.48
C PRO A 82 34.64 8.06 -11.30
N GLY A 83 34.95 7.62 -12.52
CA GLY A 83 36.00 8.22 -13.38
C GLY A 83 37.39 7.61 -13.21
N GLY A 84 37.57 6.68 -12.27
CA GLY A 84 38.76 5.84 -12.15
C GLY A 84 38.82 4.72 -13.20
N PRO A 85 39.92 3.93 -13.23
CA PRO A 85 40.15 2.91 -14.26
C PRO A 85 39.41 1.57 -13.99
N PHE A 86 38.33 1.58 -13.21
CA PHE A 86 37.60 0.40 -12.73
C PHE A 86 36.37 0.13 -13.59
N ALA A 87 36.20 -1.11 -14.02
CA ALA A 87 35.06 -1.56 -14.81
C ALA A 87 34.54 -2.92 -14.36
N ALA A 88 33.30 -3.24 -14.72
CA ALA A 88 32.79 -4.61 -14.59
C ALA A 88 33.73 -5.59 -15.30
N GLY A 89 34.03 -6.72 -14.65
CA GLY A 89 35.03 -7.68 -15.12
C GLY A 89 36.45 -7.46 -14.58
N ASP A 90 36.74 -6.35 -13.90
CA ASP A 90 38.00 -6.19 -13.19
C ASP A 90 37.98 -6.97 -11.87
N VAL A 91 39.06 -7.67 -11.55
CA VAL A 91 39.29 -8.22 -10.20
C VAL A 91 40.15 -7.23 -9.44
N VAL A 92 39.64 -6.73 -8.32
CA VAL A 92 40.31 -5.73 -7.51
C VAL A 92 40.54 -6.21 -6.09
N SER A 93 41.70 -5.88 -5.53
CA SER A 93 41.98 -5.96 -4.10
C SER A 93 41.97 -4.55 -3.53
N LEU A 94 41.34 -4.35 -2.38
CA LEU A 94 41.29 -3.05 -1.71
C LEU A 94 41.19 -3.21 -0.20
N SER A 95 41.49 -2.12 0.51
CA SER A 95 41.12 -1.98 1.91
C SER A 95 40.13 -0.84 2.12
N GLY A 96 39.30 -0.94 3.15
CA GLY A 96 38.29 0.06 3.47
C GLY A 96 37.62 -0.20 4.81
N THR A 97 36.69 0.66 5.20
CA THR A 97 35.96 0.56 6.48
C THR A 97 34.54 0.08 6.24
N VAL A 98 34.11 -0.96 6.93
CA VAL A 98 32.72 -1.46 6.85
C VAL A 98 31.78 -0.47 7.54
N ALA A 99 30.66 -0.15 6.90
CA ALA A 99 29.63 0.75 7.42
C ALA A 99 28.23 0.18 7.17
N GLU A 100 27.28 0.61 7.99
CA GLU A 100 25.85 0.31 7.87
C GLU A 100 25.14 1.61 7.46
N PHE A 101 24.89 1.77 6.16
CA PHE A 101 24.35 3.00 5.61
C PHE A 101 22.82 2.99 5.57
N LYS A 102 22.18 4.06 6.05
CA LYS A 102 20.75 4.31 5.85
C LYS A 102 20.44 5.79 5.76
N SER A 103 19.53 6.16 4.87
CA SER A 103 19.11 7.55 4.66
C SER A 103 18.07 8.05 5.68
N ASN A 104 17.44 7.14 6.42
CA ASN A 104 16.50 7.45 7.50
C ASN A 104 16.66 6.43 8.63
N LYS A 105 16.48 6.87 9.88
CA LYS A 105 16.57 6.00 11.07
C LYS A 105 15.60 4.81 11.03
N ASP A 106 14.44 4.96 10.38
CA ASP A 106 13.35 3.98 10.35
C ASP A 106 13.53 2.91 9.25
N TYR A 107 14.56 3.05 8.42
CA TYR A 107 14.90 2.08 7.36
C TYR A 107 15.92 1.05 7.87
N LEU A 108 15.94 -0.12 7.22
CA LEU A 108 17.09 -1.03 7.35
C LEU A 108 18.34 -0.43 6.70
N ALA A 109 19.49 -0.90 7.14
CA ALA A 109 20.78 -0.47 6.63
C ALA A 109 21.22 -1.30 5.41
N LEU A 110 22.12 -0.73 4.63
CA LEU A 110 22.91 -1.41 3.62
C LEU A 110 24.33 -1.55 4.16
N ALA A 111 24.82 -2.79 4.27
CA ALA A 111 26.23 -3.04 4.54
C ALA A 111 27.09 -2.62 3.33
N GLU A 112 28.09 -1.78 3.57
CA GLU A 112 28.97 -1.25 2.52
C GLU A 112 30.41 -1.08 3.02
N ILE A 113 31.36 -1.01 2.08
CA ILE A 113 32.75 -0.60 2.35
C ILE A 113 32.90 0.86 1.95
N THR A 114 33.32 1.69 2.90
CA THR A 114 33.59 3.12 2.71
C THR A 114 35.08 3.41 2.82
N LYS A 115 35.48 4.62 2.38
CA LYS A 115 36.88 5.08 2.41
C LYS A 115 37.86 4.07 1.78
N PRO A 116 37.57 3.57 0.56
CA PRO A 116 38.42 2.58 -0.09
C PRO A 116 39.80 3.17 -0.38
N LYS A 117 40.85 2.38 -0.16
CA LYS A 117 42.25 2.73 -0.39
C LYS A 117 43.04 1.50 -0.83
N ASP A 118 44.28 1.72 -1.24
CA ASP A 118 45.20 0.66 -1.67
C ASP A 118 44.60 -0.25 -2.75
N ILE A 119 43.83 0.34 -3.68
CA ILE A 119 43.09 -0.40 -4.70
C ILE A 119 44.05 -0.89 -5.78
N VAL A 120 44.14 -2.20 -5.96
CA VAL A 120 44.99 -2.88 -6.94
C VAL A 120 44.12 -3.70 -7.87
N ILE A 121 44.25 -3.47 -9.18
CA ILE A 121 43.59 -4.30 -10.21
C ILE A 121 44.48 -5.52 -10.47
N ALA A 122 44.02 -6.69 -10.06
CA ALA A 122 44.73 -7.96 -10.23
C ALA A 122 44.57 -8.53 -11.65
N SER A 123 43.38 -8.39 -12.24
CA SER A 123 43.11 -8.80 -13.62
C SER A 123 41.94 -8.01 -14.21
N ARG A 124 41.79 -8.05 -15.54
CA ARG A 124 40.78 -7.31 -16.30
C ARG A 124 40.03 -8.21 -17.27
N GLY A 125 38.80 -7.83 -17.62
CA GLY A 125 38.02 -8.51 -18.68
C GLY A 125 37.56 -9.91 -18.30
N ASN A 126 37.44 -10.21 -17.00
CA ASN A 126 36.91 -11.46 -16.52
C ASN A 126 35.39 -11.53 -16.81
N PRO A 127 34.84 -12.72 -17.06
CA PRO A 127 33.42 -12.88 -17.30
C PRO A 127 32.61 -12.50 -16.05
N VAL A 128 31.53 -11.74 -16.26
CA VAL A 128 30.55 -11.39 -15.23
C VAL A 128 29.25 -12.13 -15.53
N SER A 129 28.78 -12.95 -14.60
CA SER A 129 27.49 -13.64 -14.69
C SER A 129 26.54 -13.15 -13.60
N ALA A 130 25.25 -13.04 -13.93
CA ALA A 130 24.21 -12.76 -12.95
C ALA A 130 23.63 -14.08 -12.41
N LEU A 131 23.16 -14.07 -11.15
CA LEU A 131 22.40 -15.18 -10.58
C LEU A 131 20.95 -15.11 -11.05
N LEU A 132 20.43 -16.18 -11.64
CA LEU A 132 19.03 -16.23 -12.04
C LEU A 132 18.14 -16.54 -10.82
N LEU A 133 17.31 -15.57 -10.42
CA LEU A 133 16.36 -15.73 -9.30
C LEU A 133 15.33 -16.83 -9.61
N GLY A 134 15.07 -17.71 -8.64
CA GLY A 134 14.19 -18.87 -8.78
C GLY A 134 14.85 -20.09 -9.43
N LYS A 135 16.11 -20.00 -9.88
CA LYS A 135 16.87 -21.11 -10.46
C LYS A 135 18.23 -21.31 -9.81
N ASP A 136 19.11 -20.31 -9.90
CA ASP A 136 20.46 -20.37 -9.33
C ASP A 136 20.42 -20.08 -7.82
N VAL A 137 19.46 -19.25 -7.40
CA VAL A 137 19.05 -19.07 -6.01
C VAL A 137 17.56 -19.42 -5.88
N PRO A 138 17.09 -19.85 -4.69
CA PRO A 138 15.67 -20.15 -4.47
C PRO A 138 14.75 -18.99 -4.87
N ALA A 139 13.48 -19.29 -5.10
CA ALA A 139 12.46 -18.25 -5.25
C ALA A 139 12.22 -17.53 -3.90
N PRO A 140 11.83 -16.25 -3.92
CA PRO A 140 11.45 -15.55 -2.69
C PRO A 140 10.27 -16.24 -1.99
N PRO A 141 10.20 -16.22 -0.64
CA PRO A 141 9.01 -16.61 0.08
C PRO A 141 7.81 -15.75 -0.33
N THR A 142 6.64 -16.37 -0.48
CA THR A 142 5.41 -15.68 -0.91
C THR A 142 4.58 -15.14 0.26
N GLN A 143 5.00 -15.40 1.50
CA GLN A 143 4.29 -14.96 2.69
C GLN A 143 5.28 -14.63 3.80
N SER A 144 4.86 -13.78 4.74
CA SER A 144 5.65 -13.31 5.89
C SER A 144 6.93 -12.53 5.52
N PHE A 145 7.10 -11.36 6.12
CA PHE A 145 8.27 -10.53 5.85
C PHE A 145 9.41 -10.78 6.83
N ASN A 146 9.12 -10.99 8.11
CA ASN A 146 10.13 -11.19 9.13
C ASN A 146 9.62 -11.97 10.36
N ALA A 147 10.50 -12.70 11.05
CA ALA A 147 10.16 -13.47 12.26
C ALA A 147 9.60 -12.65 13.44
N LEU A 148 9.83 -11.34 13.42
CA LEU A 148 9.37 -10.40 14.44
C LEU A 148 7.94 -9.87 14.21
N ASP A 149 7.29 -10.26 13.11
CA ASP A 149 5.91 -9.88 12.78
C ASP A 149 4.89 -10.64 13.63
N LYS A 150 4.86 -10.35 14.93
CA LYS A 150 3.89 -10.96 15.85
C LYS A 150 2.48 -10.53 15.48
N GLY A 151 1.60 -11.50 15.23
CA GLY A 151 0.25 -11.25 14.72
C GLY A 151 0.19 -10.95 13.22
N GLY A 152 1.29 -11.17 12.48
CA GLY A 152 1.38 -10.91 11.04
C GLY A 152 1.93 -9.51 10.72
N ILE A 153 2.08 -9.23 9.43
CA ILE A 153 2.68 -8.00 8.88
C ILE A 153 1.95 -6.71 9.27
N LEU A 154 0.67 -6.81 9.67
CA LEU A 154 -0.13 -5.68 10.18
C LEU A 154 -0.69 -5.97 11.58
N GLY A 155 0.01 -6.80 12.36
CA GLY A 155 -0.36 -7.12 13.73
C GLY A 155 -0.42 -5.89 14.64
N SER A 156 -1.37 -5.92 15.58
CA SER A 156 -1.53 -4.89 16.63
C SER A 156 -1.30 -5.51 18.02
N PRO A 157 -0.53 -4.89 18.93
CA PRO A 157 0.20 -3.62 18.76
C PRO A 157 1.34 -3.74 17.73
N ASN A 158 1.51 -2.70 16.91
CA ASN A 158 2.61 -2.60 15.95
C ASN A 158 3.86 -1.93 16.57
N ASN A 159 5.00 -1.97 15.87
CA ASN A 159 6.25 -1.35 16.31
C ASN A 159 6.68 -1.75 17.73
N VAL A 160 6.56 -3.03 18.07
CA VAL A 160 6.93 -3.57 19.39
C VAL A 160 8.35 -4.15 19.41
N SER A 161 8.97 -4.30 18.24
CA SER A 161 10.35 -4.73 18.07
C SER A 161 11.02 -3.96 16.92
N LEU A 162 12.36 -4.00 16.88
CA LEU A 162 13.17 -3.49 15.77
C LEU A 162 14.05 -4.62 15.22
N VAL A 163 14.15 -4.73 13.89
CA VAL A 163 15.04 -5.67 13.21
C VAL A 163 16.49 -5.42 13.63
N SER A 164 16.93 -4.15 13.60
CA SER A 164 18.28 -3.73 13.95
C SER A 164 18.67 -4.02 15.41
N ARG A 165 17.69 -4.00 16.33
CA ARG A 165 17.91 -4.31 17.75
C ARG A 165 17.99 -5.81 18.00
N ALA A 166 17.04 -6.56 17.44
CA ALA A 166 17.01 -8.01 17.63
C ALA A 166 18.14 -8.69 16.86
N ASN A 167 18.48 -8.13 15.70
CA ASN A 167 19.51 -8.58 14.76
C ASN A 167 19.52 -10.10 14.60
N LEU A 168 18.35 -10.68 14.33
CA LEU A 168 18.18 -12.12 14.26
C LEU A 168 18.99 -12.71 13.09
N GLU A 169 19.31 -13.99 13.22
CA GLU A 169 19.89 -14.76 12.13
C GLU A 169 18.87 -14.93 11.01
N LEU A 170 19.32 -14.72 9.77
CA LEU A 170 18.46 -14.72 8.59
C LEU A 170 17.90 -16.12 8.33
N GLN A 171 16.63 -16.17 7.92
CA GLN A 171 15.96 -17.36 7.41
C GLN A 171 15.37 -17.09 6.01
N PRO A 172 16.21 -16.98 4.96
CA PRO A 172 15.81 -16.63 3.59
C PRO A 172 14.73 -17.53 2.98
N ALA A 173 14.67 -18.79 3.39
CA ALA A 173 13.67 -19.74 2.92
C ALA A 173 12.26 -19.52 3.53
N LYS A 174 12.12 -18.65 4.54
CA LYS A 174 10.87 -18.43 5.27
C LYS A 174 10.35 -17.00 5.21
N PHE A 175 11.24 -16.01 5.15
CA PHE A 175 10.88 -14.61 5.31
C PHE A 175 11.41 -13.78 4.14
N GLY A 176 10.53 -12.97 3.54
CA GLY A 176 10.88 -12.17 2.37
C GLY A 176 11.99 -11.16 2.61
N MET A 177 12.01 -10.49 3.76
CA MET A 177 13.08 -9.53 4.05
C MET A 177 14.42 -10.25 4.20
N ASP A 178 14.43 -11.39 4.89
CA ASP A 178 15.64 -12.19 5.07
C ASP A 178 16.17 -12.71 3.72
N TYR A 179 15.28 -13.02 2.77
CA TYR A 179 15.64 -13.40 1.41
C TYR A 179 16.37 -12.28 0.68
N TRP A 180 15.77 -11.08 0.63
CA TRP A 180 16.39 -9.95 -0.07
C TRP A 180 17.66 -9.45 0.63
N GLU A 181 17.71 -9.53 1.96
CA GLU A 181 18.91 -9.24 2.75
C GLU A 181 20.08 -10.15 2.37
N SER A 182 19.82 -11.47 2.26
CA SER A 182 20.86 -12.45 1.90
C SER A 182 21.47 -12.27 0.51
N LEU A 183 20.86 -11.41 -0.32
CA LEU A 183 21.30 -11.14 -1.70
C LEU A 183 21.86 -9.72 -1.87
N LEU A 184 21.98 -8.91 -0.81
CA LEU A 184 22.43 -7.52 -0.95
C LEU A 184 23.76 -7.40 -1.71
N GLY A 185 23.80 -6.54 -2.72
CA GLY A 185 24.95 -6.32 -3.60
C GLY A 185 25.09 -7.34 -4.75
N GLU A 186 24.38 -8.46 -4.72
CA GLU A 186 24.48 -9.47 -5.79
C GLU A 186 23.94 -8.96 -7.12
N LEU A 187 24.65 -9.26 -8.21
CA LEU A 187 24.15 -9.11 -9.56
C LEU A 187 23.23 -10.30 -9.89
N VAL A 188 21.95 -10.01 -10.10
CA VAL A 188 20.87 -10.97 -10.32
C VAL A 188 20.13 -10.70 -11.63
N THR A 189 19.46 -11.72 -12.16
CA THR A 189 18.52 -11.61 -13.27
C THR A 189 17.14 -12.08 -12.84
N ILE A 190 16.12 -11.25 -13.10
CA ILE A 190 14.72 -11.67 -13.09
C ILE A 190 14.32 -11.98 -14.53
N LYS A 191 13.94 -13.22 -14.78
CA LYS A 191 13.49 -13.66 -16.10
C LYS A 191 12.02 -13.30 -16.32
N SER A 192 11.75 -12.66 -17.46
CA SER A 192 10.42 -12.28 -17.95
C SER A 192 9.48 -11.75 -16.86
N PRO A 193 9.89 -10.70 -16.11
CA PRO A 193 9.11 -10.21 -15.00
C PRO A 193 7.77 -9.59 -15.42
N ARG A 194 6.83 -9.57 -14.49
CA ARG A 194 5.58 -8.84 -14.60
C ARG A 194 5.58 -7.63 -13.68
N ALA A 195 5.19 -6.47 -14.20
CA ALA A 195 4.90 -5.30 -13.41
C ALA A 195 3.61 -5.50 -12.60
N ILE A 196 3.68 -5.33 -11.28
CA ILE A 196 2.54 -5.47 -10.36
C ILE A 196 2.04 -4.13 -9.83
N SER A 197 2.66 -3.02 -10.26
CA SER A 197 2.25 -1.66 -9.97
C SER A 197 2.44 -0.74 -11.18
N LYS A 198 1.97 0.50 -11.06
CA LYS A 198 2.38 1.61 -11.92
C LYS A 198 3.76 2.13 -11.45
N PRO A 199 4.57 2.75 -12.32
CA PRO A 199 5.77 3.46 -11.89
C PRO A 199 5.43 4.62 -10.95
N ASN A 200 6.27 4.83 -9.94
CA ASN A 200 6.22 6.07 -9.14
C ASN A 200 6.84 7.26 -9.91
N ASN A 201 6.90 8.43 -9.28
CA ASN A 201 7.45 9.66 -9.90
C ASN A 201 8.95 9.58 -10.24
N PHE A 202 9.67 8.56 -9.78
CA PHE A 202 11.07 8.29 -10.10
C PHE A 202 11.24 7.23 -11.21
N GLY A 203 10.13 6.65 -11.68
CA GLY A 203 10.15 5.52 -12.61
C GLY A 203 10.46 4.18 -11.93
N ASP A 204 10.46 4.12 -10.59
CA ASP A 204 10.63 2.85 -9.89
C ASP A 204 9.35 2.02 -10.04
N THR A 205 9.49 0.73 -10.35
CA THR A 205 8.36 -0.16 -10.70
C THR A 205 8.44 -1.46 -9.91
N TRP A 206 7.36 -1.86 -9.23
CA TRP A 206 7.30 -3.15 -8.54
C TRP A 206 7.07 -4.29 -9.53
N VAL A 207 7.81 -5.38 -9.35
CA VAL A 207 7.72 -6.56 -10.23
C VAL A 207 7.73 -7.87 -9.43
N VAL A 208 7.26 -8.93 -10.09
CA VAL A 208 7.54 -10.33 -9.75
C VAL A 208 8.13 -11.04 -10.95
N GLY A 209 8.99 -12.02 -10.73
CA GLY A 209 9.52 -12.89 -11.78
C GLY A 209 8.65 -14.12 -12.03
N ASP A 210 9.21 -15.06 -12.80
CA ASP A 210 8.61 -16.37 -13.08
C ASP A 210 8.79 -17.34 -11.90
N TRP A 211 8.25 -16.95 -10.73
CA TRP A 211 8.15 -17.78 -9.53
C TRP A 211 6.71 -17.85 -9.02
N ALA A 212 6.46 -18.78 -8.10
CA ALA A 212 5.15 -18.88 -7.45
C ALA A 212 4.83 -17.60 -6.69
N VAL A 213 3.58 -17.16 -6.74
CA VAL A 213 3.07 -15.96 -6.06
C VAL A 213 1.76 -16.29 -5.34
N THR A 214 1.42 -15.51 -4.33
CA THR A 214 0.09 -15.50 -3.72
C THR A 214 -0.65 -14.21 -4.06
N GLY A 215 -1.97 -14.15 -3.82
CA GLY A 215 -2.76 -12.95 -4.10
C GLY A 215 -2.93 -12.55 -5.58
N LEU A 216 -2.46 -13.36 -6.55
CA LEU A 216 -2.55 -13.02 -7.97
C LEU A 216 -3.99 -12.76 -8.42
N ASN A 217 -4.25 -11.53 -8.85
CA ASN A 217 -5.54 -11.11 -9.39
C ASN A 217 -5.59 -11.24 -10.91
N LYS A 218 -6.79 -11.16 -11.49
CA LYS A 218 -7.03 -11.28 -12.94
C LYS A 218 -6.32 -10.20 -13.76
N ARG A 219 -5.87 -9.13 -13.12
CA ARG A 219 -5.25 -7.95 -13.71
C ARG A 219 -3.72 -8.03 -13.70
N GLY A 220 -3.17 -9.12 -13.14
CA GLY A 220 -1.73 -9.38 -13.08
C GLY A 220 -1.02 -8.72 -11.90
N GLY A 221 -1.75 -8.10 -10.97
CA GLY A 221 -1.24 -7.60 -9.70
C GLY A 221 -1.33 -8.63 -8.59
N LEU A 222 -0.75 -8.29 -7.43
CA LEU A 222 -0.86 -9.09 -6.21
C LEU A 222 -1.72 -8.36 -5.18
N THR A 223 -2.84 -8.97 -4.85
CA THR A 223 -3.79 -8.45 -3.86
C THR A 223 -3.39 -8.91 -2.47
N MET A 224 -3.29 -7.94 -1.57
CA MET A 224 -2.97 -8.19 -0.17
C MET A 224 -4.10 -8.98 0.51
N THR A 225 -3.74 -9.98 1.31
CA THR A 225 -4.70 -10.82 2.06
C THR A 225 -4.25 -10.99 3.53
N ASP A 226 -5.07 -11.63 4.35
CA ASP A 226 -4.74 -11.81 5.78
C ASP A 226 -3.42 -12.57 5.96
N GLY A 227 -2.46 -11.93 6.64
CA GLY A 227 -1.11 -12.45 6.84
C GLY A 227 -0.15 -12.33 5.65
N ASP A 228 -0.59 -11.79 4.52
CA ASP A 228 0.18 -11.73 3.28
C ASP A 228 0.13 -10.35 2.60
N SER A 229 1.28 -9.69 2.54
CA SER A 229 1.49 -8.42 1.84
C SER A 229 2.55 -8.53 0.74
N ASN A 230 2.63 -9.70 0.10
CA ASN A 230 3.39 -9.98 -1.12
C ASN A 230 4.92 -9.76 -1.02
N PRO A 231 5.60 -10.44 -0.07
CA PRO A 231 7.06 -10.34 0.13
C PRO A 231 7.91 -10.78 -1.06
N GLU A 232 7.34 -11.53 -1.99
CA GLU A 232 7.99 -12.02 -3.21
C GLU A 232 8.14 -10.95 -4.30
N ALA A 233 7.54 -9.78 -4.11
CA ALA A 233 7.70 -8.63 -4.99
C ALA A 233 8.97 -7.84 -4.66
N VAL A 234 9.57 -7.23 -5.69
CA VAL A 234 10.75 -6.38 -5.54
C VAL A 234 10.62 -5.10 -6.36
N LEU A 235 11.10 -4.00 -5.80
CA LEU A 235 11.11 -2.71 -6.48
C LEU A 235 12.27 -2.66 -7.46
N ILE A 236 12.01 -2.28 -8.71
CA ILE A 236 13.08 -1.98 -9.66
C ILE A 236 13.36 -0.49 -9.61
N GLY A 237 14.58 -0.12 -9.25
CA GLY A 237 15.03 1.25 -9.09
C GLY A 237 15.59 1.87 -10.37
N SER A 238 16.36 2.94 -10.19
CA SER A 238 17.01 3.67 -11.28
C SER A 238 18.12 2.85 -11.96
N PRO A 239 18.21 2.87 -13.31
CA PRO A 239 19.27 2.18 -14.04
C PRO A 239 20.68 2.69 -13.74
N LEU A 240 21.63 1.75 -13.63
CA LEU A 240 23.03 2.04 -13.34
C LEU A 240 23.77 2.75 -14.49
N ASP A 241 23.35 2.55 -15.74
CA ASP A 241 23.92 3.19 -16.93
C ASP A 241 23.43 4.64 -17.14
N GLY A 242 22.57 5.15 -16.26
CA GLY A 242 21.99 6.50 -16.34
C GLY A 242 20.83 6.64 -17.32
N THR A 243 20.39 5.56 -17.97
CA THR A 243 19.12 5.55 -18.71
C THR A 243 17.93 5.69 -17.75
N LYS A 244 16.74 5.98 -18.29
CA LYS A 244 15.53 6.21 -17.50
C LYS A 244 14.49 5.14 -17.76
N ASN A 245 13.88 4.65 -16.68
CA ASN A 245 12.74 3.73 -16.78
C ASN A 245 11.53 4.41 -17.46
N PRO A 246 10.71 3.65 -18.20
CA PRO A 246 9.48 4.15 -18.80
C PRO A 246 8.46 4.54 -17.72
N ALA A 247 7.73 5.62 -17.96
CA ALA A 247 6.68 6.12 -17.07
C ALA A 247 5.28 5.60 -17.41
N ASP A 248 5.14 4.84 -18.50
CA ASP A 248 3.87 4.40 -19.08
C ASP A 248 3.57 2.91 -18.86
N SER A 249 4.43 2.19 -18.12
CA SER A 249 4.12 0.81 -17.74
C SER A 249 2.90 0.74 -16.82
N LYS A 250 2.18 -0.37 -16.91
CA LYS A 250 0.90 -0.59 -16.24
C LYS A 250 0.93 -1.89 -15.45
N LEU A 251 -0.03 -2.01 -14.53
CA LEU A 251 -0.37 -3.26 -13.87
C LEU A 251 -0.49 -4.40 -14.90
N GLY A 252 0.20 -5.51 -14.65
CA GLY A 252 0.17 -6.69 -15.49
C GLY A 252 1.02 -6.62 -16.77
N ASN A 253 1.82 -5.57 -17.00
CA ASN A 253 2.75 -5.54 -18.13
C ASN A 253 3.83 -6.63 -17.99
N ASP A 254 4.06 -7.39 -19.06
CA ASP A 254 5.20 -8.29 -19.14
C ASP A 254 6.42 -7.50 -19.64
N LEU A 255 7.52 -7.62 -18.92
CA LEU A 255 8.77 -6.91 -19.16
C LEU A 255 9.83 -7.88 -19.72
N ALA A 256 10.84 -7.33 -20.39
CA ALA A 256 12.03 -8.08 -20.76
C ALA A 256 12.83 -8.48 -19.50
N ASP A 257 13.70 -9.47 -19.62
CA ASP A 257 14.59 -9.89 -18.53
C ASP A 257 15.32 -8.68 -17.92
N ILE A 258 15.26 -8.57 -16.60
CA ILE A 258 15.88 -7.48 -15.85
C ILE A 258 17.14 -8.05 -15.20
N THR A 259 18.30 -7.53 -15.58
CA THR A 259 19.55 -7.80 -14.86
C THR A 259 19.94 -6.57 -14.06
N GLY A 260 20.33 -6.75 -12.81
CA GLY A 260 20.63 -5.64 -11.90
C GLY A 260 21.20 -6.09 -10.58
N VAL A 261 21.59 -5.13 -9.74
CA VAL A 261 22.15 -5.41 -8.41
C VAL A 261 21.10 -5.23 -7.32
N VAL A 262 21.00 -6.20 -6.42
CA VAL A 262 20.13 -6.08 -5.24
C VAL A 262 20.71 -5.03 -4.29
N SER A 263 19.87 -4.16 -3.75
CA SER A 263 20.26 -3.07 -2.87
C SER A 263 19.14 -2.77 -1.86
N GLN A 264 19.47 -2.01 -0.82
CA GLN A 264 18.52 -1.44 0.11
C GLN A 264 18.67 0.08 0.06
N ALA A 265 17.57 0.77 -0.28
CA ALA A 265 17.53 2.22 -0.16
C ALA A 265 16.09 2.71 0.03
N PHE A 266 15.95 3.91 0.60
CA PHE A 266 14.67 4.61 0.79
C PHE A 266 13.57 3.74 1.40
N GLY A 267 13.96 2.83 2.31
CA GLY A 267 13.04 1.97 3.05
C GLY A 267 12.60 0.71 2.31
N PHE A 268 13.17 0.37 1.15
CA PHE A 268 12.81 -0.84 0.42
C PHE A 268 14.04 -1.55 -0.15
N TYR A 269 14.03 -2.88 -0.09
CA TYR A 269 14.80 -3.71 -1.00
C TYR A 269 14.41 -3.42 -2.45
N ARG A 270 15.43 -3.34 -3.30
CA ARG A 270 15.28 -2.99 -4.70
C ARG A 270 16.35 -3.65 -5.54
N ILE A 271 16.10 -3.77 -6.84
CA ILE A 271 17.13 -4.10 -7.84
C ILE A 271 17.41 -2.85 -8.65
N LEU A 272 18.67 -2.42 -8.70
CA LEU A 272 19.12 -1.36 -9.60
C LEU A 272 19.48 -2.00 -10.94
N PRO A 273 18.67 -1.84 -11.99
CA PRO A 273 18.88 -2.54 -13.24
C PRO A 273 20.11 -1.98 -13.95
N THR A 274 20.81 -2.81 -14.74
CA THR A 274 21.98 -2.35 -15.50
C THR A 274 21.59 -1.36 -16.61
N THR A 275 20.37 -1.49 -17.14
CA THR A 275 19.79 -0.63 -18.18
C THR A 275 18.30 -0.41 -17.92
N ALA A 276 17.71 0.61 -18.54
CA ALA A 276 16.27 0.88 -18.45
C ALA A 276 15.39 -0.33 -18.79
N LEU A 277 14.25 -0.42 -18.09
CA LEU A 277 13.22 -1.42 -18.34
C LEU A 277 12.66 -1.35 -19.75
N LYS A 278 12.25 -2.51 -20.28
CA LYS A 278 11.61 -2.63 -21.60
C LYS A 278 10.33 -3.44 -21.46
N THR A 279 9.21 -2.85 -21.86
CA THR A 279 7.93 -3.56 -21.94
C THR A 279 7.92 -4.46 -23.18
N VAL A 280 7.65 -5.75 -22.98
CA VAL A 280 7.55 -6.75 -24.06
C VAL A 280 6.10 -6.91 -24.50
N LYS A 281 5.18 -6.92 -23.54
CA LYS A 281 3.75 -7.08 -23.80
C LYS A 281 2.93 -6.27 -22.80
N GLN A 282 1.95 -5.56 -23.33
CA GLN A 282 0.93 -4.91 -22.52
C GLN A 282 -0.35 -5.75 -22.61
N PRO A 283 -1.03 -6.05 -21.49
CA PRO A 283 -2.40 -6.54 -21.53
C PRO A 283 -3.24 -5.56 -22.36
N ALA A 284 -4.19 -6.09 -23.14
CA ALA A 284 -5.11 -5.22 -23.87
C ALA A 284 -5.76 -4.25 -22.88
N THR A 285 -5.65 -2.95 -23.14
CA THR A 285 -6.21 -1.89 -22.29
C THR A 285 -7.72 -1.77 -22.53
N VAL A 286 -8.43 -2.87 -22.28
CA VAL A 286 -9.88 -2.87 -22.25
C VAL A 286 -10.24 -2.62 -20.79
N LEU A 287 -10.68 -1.40 -20.48
CA LEU A 287 -11.38 -1.12 -19.23
C LEU A 287 -12.45 -2.20 -19.02
N PRO A 288 -12.78 -2.59 -17.77
CA PRO A 288 -13.83 -3.57 -17.56
C PRO A 288 -15.09 -3.19 -18.34
N PRO A 289 -15.85 -4.18 -18.86
CA PRO A 289 -17.15 -3.86 -19.43
C PRO A 289 -17.96 -3.10 -18.37
N PRO A 290 -18.77 -2.09 -18.77
CA PRO A 290 -19.66 -1.43 -17.85
C PRO A 290 -20.56 -2.44 -17.13
N GLU A 291 -20.73 -2.27 -15.83
CA GLU A 291 -21.64 -3.12 -15.08
C GLU A 291 -23.07 -2.98 -15.59
N LYS A 292 -23.87 -4.04 -15.45
CA LYS A 292 -25.27 -4.02 -15.85
C LYS A 292 -26.13 -4.77 -14.85
N PHE A 293 -27.02 -4.04 -14.20
CA PHE A 293 -28.00 -4.61 -13.29
C PHE A 293 -29.38 -4.64 -13.95
N LEU A 294 -29.93 -5.84 -14.15
CA LEU A 294 -31.24 -6.02 -14.81
C LEU A 294 -32.42 -5.54 -13.96
N ILE A 295 -32.27 -5.51 -12.63
CA ILE A 295 -33.30 -5.07 -11.68
C ILE A 295 -32.73 -3.89 -10.88
N LYS A 296 -33.15 -2.67 -11.24
CA LYS A 296 -32.82 -1.41 -10.55
C LYS A 296 -34.07 -0.54 -10.37
N GLY A 297 -34.02 0.42 -9.45
CA GLY A 297 -35.12 1.37 -9.24
C GLY A 297 -36.40 0.81 -8.61
N SER A 298 -36.37 -0.36 -7.96
CA SER A 298 -37.57 -1.00 -7.38
C SER A 298 -37.32 -1.58 -5.99
N CYS A 299 -38.39 -1.94 -5.26
CA CYS A 299 -38.29 -2.53 -3.93
C CYS A 299 -37.45 -3.82 -3.90
N PHE A 300 -37.38 -4.54 -5.03
CA PHE A 300 -36.68 -5.82 -5.21
C PHE A 300 -35.25 -5.67 -5.76
N GLY A 301 -34.84 -4.45 -6.13
CA GLY A 301 -33.53 -4.18 -6.68
C GLY A 301 -33.28 -2.68 -6.78
N MET A 302 -32.36 -2.19 -5.97
CA MET A 302 -31.78 -0.84 -6.02
C MET A 302 -30.27 -0.96 -6.19
N THR A 303 -29.69 -0.05 -6.98
CA THR A 303 -28.24 0.01 -7.17
C THR A 303 -27.61 1.06 -6.27
N VAL A 304 -26.50 0.69 -5.62
CA VAL A 304 -25.75 1.57 -4.72
C VAL A 304 -24.29 1.58 -5.15
N GLY A 305 -23.75 2.75 -5.46
CA GLY A 305 -22.32 2.96 -5.75
C GLY A 305 -21.56 3.53 -4.55
N SER A 306 -20.26 3.28 -4.48
CA SER A 306 -19.33 3.99 -3.59
C SER A 306 -18.11 4.43 -4.39
N TYR A 307 -17.71 5.69 -4.25
CA TYR A 307 -16.58 6.24 -5.00
C TYR A 307 -15.90 7.39 -4.24
N ASN A 308 -14.65 7.16 -3.84
CA ASN A 308 -13.72 8.23 -3.52
C ASN A 308 -13.30 8.92 -4.82
N ILE A 309 -13.63 10.21 -4.97
CA ILE A 309 -13.40 10.98 -6.20
C ILE A 309 -12.17 11.90 -6.14
N GLU A 310 -11.28 11.71 -5.15
CA GLU A 310 -9.97 12.35 -5.01
C GLU A 310 -10.00 13.90 -5.06
N ASN A 311 -10.15 14.54 -3.90
CA ASN A 311 -10.13 15.99 -3.69
C ASN A 311 -10.98 16.79 -4.70
N PHE A 312 -12.18 16.33 -5.02
CA PHE A 312 -12.96 16.84 -6.15
C PHE A 312 -13.59 18.21 -5.89
N HIS A 313 -13.30 19.19 -6.76
CA HIS A 313 -13.85 20.55 -6.76
C HIS A 313 -14.10 21.02 -8.22
N PRO A 314 -14.71 22.21 -8.46
CA PRO A 314 -15.06 22.67 -9.82
C PRO A 314 -13.86 22.87 -10.75
N GLY A 315 -12.66 23.02 -10.19
CA GLY A 315 -11.41 23.20 -10.93
C GLY A 315 -10.59 21.92 -11.08
N SER A 316 -11.11 20.76 -10.67
CA SER A 316 -10.41 19.49 -10.81
C SER A 316 -10.21 19.12 -12.28
N ASP A 317 -9.11 18.46 -12.58
CA ASP A 317 -8.93 17.78 -13.86
C ASP A 317 -9.86 16.56 -13.97
N LYS A 318 -10.06 16.04 -15.19
CA LYS A 318 -10.77 14.77 -15.45
C LYS A 318 -12.18 14.68 -14.84
N ILE A 319 -12.90 15.81 -14.72
CA ILE A 319 -14.31 15.85 -14.31
C ILE A 319 -15.15 14.89 -15.16
N GLN A 320 -14.93 14.88 -16.49
CA GLN A 320 -15.66 13.96 -17.36
C GLN A 320 -15.33 12.49 -17.12
N GLY A 321 -14.08 12.16 -16.77
CA GLY A 321 -13.73 10.78 -16.41
C GLY A 321 -14.51 10.28 -15.19
N ARG A 322 -14.65 11.12 -14.15
CA ARG A 322 -15.45 10.80 -12.95
C ARG A 322 -16.92 10.62 -13.30
N ALA A 323 -17.46 11.50 -14.12
CA ALA A 323 -18.82 11.40 -14.62
C ALA A 323 -19.03 10.13 -15.47
N GLU A 324 -18.08 9.75 -16.33
CA GLU A 324 -18.14 8.50 -17.11
C GLU A 324 -18.08 7.26 -16.21
N HIS A 325 -17.24 7.26 -15.17
CA HIS A 325 -17.20 6.19 -14.18
C HIS A 325 -18.56 6.00 -13.51
N ILE A 326 -19.18 7.08 -13.04
CA ILE A 326 -20.51 7.01 -12.38
C ILE A 326 -21.61 6.65 -13.38
N ALA A 327 -21.67 7.33 -14.53
CA ALA A 327 -22.77 7.20 -15.49
C ALA A 327 -22.76 5.86 -16.24
N ARG A 328 -21.57 5.39 -16.65
CA ARG A 328 -21.43 4.22 -17.51
C ARG A 328 -20.94 3.02 -16.70
N TYR A 329 -19.77 3.13 -16.08
CA TYR A 329 -19.12 1.96 -15.48
C TYR A 329 -19.87 1.42 -14.25
N LEU A 330 -20.46 2.31 -13.43
CA LEU A 330 -21.35 1.92 -12.33
C LEU A 330 -22.82 1.79 -12.74
N ASP A 331 -23.16 1.96 -14.03
CA ASP A 331 -24.54 1.91 -14.56
C ASP A 331 -25.51 2.93 -13.94
N ALA A 332 -24.99 4.12 -13.62
CA ALA A 332 -25.74 5.22 -12.99
C ALA A 332 -26.57 4.75 -11.78
N PRO A 333 -25.93 4.44 -10.64
CA PRO A 333 -26.59 3.88 -9.47
C PRO A 333 -27.75 4.74 -8.94
N ASP A 334 -28.75 4.11 -8.33
CA ASP A 334 -29.87 4.84 -7.70
C ASP A 334 -29.42 5.73 -6.53
N LEU A 335 -28.34 5.33 -5.85
CA LEU A 335 -27.68 6.08 -4.77
C LEU A 335 -26.16 5.90 -4.87
N VAL A 336 -25.38 6.96 -4.67
CA VAL A 336 -23.91 6.93 -4.71
C VAL A 336 -23.37 7.56 -3.43
N PHE A 337 -22.48 6.83 -2.75
CA PHE A 337 -21.70 7.29 -1.61
C PHE A 337 -20.42 7.93 -2.16
N LEU A 338 -20.28 9.25 -1.98
CA LEU A 338 -19.08 9.97 -2.41
C LEU A 338 -18.18 10.28 -1.21
N GLN A 339 -16.88 10.09 -1.40
CA GLN A 339 -15.83 10.58 -0.50
C GLN A 339 -14.98 11.61 -1.25
N GLU A 340 -14.12 12.33 -0.53
CA GLU A 340 -13.18 13.28 -1.14
C GLU A 340 -13.88 14.42 -1.94
N VAL A 341 -15.06 14.87 -1.48
CA VAL A 341 -15.74 16.05 -2.04
C VAL A 341 -15.19 17.30 -1.34
N GLN A 342 -14.55 18.19 -2.10
CA GLN A 342 -14.08 19.49 -1.62
C GLN A 342 -15.20 20.55 -1.65
N ASP A 343 -14.99 21.62 -0.88
CA ASP A 343 -15.78 22.85 -1.05
C ASP A 343 -15.55 23.51 -2.42
N ASN A 344 -16.26 24.61 -2.68
CA ASN A 344 -16.25 25.27 -3.98
C ASN A 344 -14.90 25.91 -4.35
N SER A 345 -14.03 26.21 -3.37
CA SER A 345 -12.72 26.83 -3.58
C SER A 345 -11.56 25.81 -3.57
N GLY A 346 -11.87 24.54 -3.31
CA GLY A 346 -10.92 23.43 -3.42
C GLY A 346 -9.85 23.49 -2.32
N PRO A 347 -8.54 23.45 -2.66
CA PRO A 347 -7.49 23.56 -1.65
C PRO A 347 -7.29 24.99 -1.10
N THR A 348 -8.02 25.99 -1.60
CA THR A 348 -7.81 27.39 -1.24
C THR A 348 -8.46 27.69 0.11
N SER A 349 -7.64 28.07 1.11
CA SER A 349 -8.16 28.47 2.43
C SER A 349 -8.70 29.90 2.40
N ASP A 350 -9.99 30.05 2.08
CA ASP A 350 -10.69 31.34 1.99
C ASP A 350 -11.97 31.44 2.86
N GLY A 351 -12.21 30.42 3.70
CA GLY A 351 -13.40 30.33 4.56
C GLY A 351 -14.64 29.78 3.88
N THR A 352 -14.58 29.44 2.60
CA THR A 352 -15.67 28.76 1.89
C THR A 352 -15.82 27.33 2.40
N THR A 353 -17.02 26.95 2.85
CA THR A 353 -17.29 25.57 3.30
C THR A 353 -18.30 24.83 2.44
N SER A 354 -19.09 25.52 1.61
CA SER A 354 -20.11 24.90 0.73
C SER A 354 -19.46 24.12 -0.42
N ALA A 355 -20.00 22.95 -0.78
CA ALA A 355 -19.62 22.14 -1.95
C ALA A 355 -20.72 22.10 -3.02
N GLN A 356 -21.68 23.02 -2.95
CA GLN A 356 -22.80 23.01 -3.87
C GLN A 356 -22.32 23.08 -5.33
N GLN A 357 -21.37 23.97 -5.63
CA GLN A 357 -20.81 24.10 -6.97
C GLN A 357 -19.99 22.87 -7.36
N SER A 358 -19.22 22.29 -6.43
CA SER A 358 -18.50 21.04 -6.66
C SER A 358 -19.48 19.94 -7.08
N LEU A 359 -20.50 19.69 -6.28
CA LEU A 359 -21.51 18.66 -6.54
C LEU A 359 -22.30 18.93 -7.82
N ASP A 360 -22.72 20.17 -8.07
CA ASP A 360 -23.44 20.55 -9.30
C ASP A 360 -22.58 20.29 -10.55
N THR A 361 -21.28 20.57 -10.48
CA THR A 361 -20.34 20.31 -11.57
C THR A 361 -20.31 18.82 -11.93
N LEU A 362 -20.24 17.93 -10.94
CA LEU A 362 -20.27 16.48 -11.16
C LEU A 362 -21.63 15.98 -11.66
N ILE A 363 -22.72 16.51 -11.08
CA ILE A 363 -24.10 16.17 -11.46
C ILE A 363 -24.35 16.55 -12.92
N ASP A 364 -23.95 17.74 -13.35
CA ASP A 364 -24.14 18.22 -14.71
C ASP A 364 -23.31 17.41 -15.71
N ALA A 365 -22.06 17.08 -15.38
CA ALA A 365 -21.22 16.23 -16.22
C ALA A 365 -21.81 14.81 -16.38
N THR A 366 -22.36 14.25 -15.30
CA THR A 366 -23.02 12.93 -15.31
C THR A 366 -24.36 12.98 -16.05
N ALA A 367 -25.10 14.07 -15.93
CA ALA A 367 -26.36 14.30 -16.64
C ALA A 367 -26.17 14.42 -18.16
N ALA A 368 -25.04 14.99 -18.59
CA ALA A 368 -24.68 15.04 -20.01
C ALA A 368 -24.54 13.63 -20.65
N ILE A 369 -24.26 12.60 -19.84
CA ILE A 369 -24.14 11.21 -20.29
C ILE A 369 -25.45 10.44 -20.12
N THR A 370 -26.09 10.59 -18.96
CA THR A 370 -27.27 9.79 -18.58
C THR A 370 -28.58 10.36 -19.11
N GLY A 371 -28.62 11.66 -19.45
CA GLY A 371 -29.82 12.39 -19.85
C GLY A 371 -30.74 12.77 -18.69
N TRP A 372 -30.32 12.59 -17.43
CA TRP A 372 -31.09 13.00 -16.24
C TRP A 372 -30.16 13.47 -15.10
N LYS A 373 -30.69 14.27 -14.16
CA LYS A 373 -29.90 14.83 -13.06
C LYS A 373 -30.10 14.07 -11.75
N TYR A 374 -28.99 13.71 -11.11
CA TYR A 374 -28.96 13.39 -9.69
C TYR A 374 -29.36 14.60 -8.84
N LYS A 375 -29.74 14.35 -7.59
CA LYS A 375 -29.68 15.34 -6.51
C LYS A 375 -28.59 14.95 -5.53
N SER A 376 -28.08 15.91 -4.77
CA SER A 376 -27.05 15.67 -3.75
C SER A 376 -27.56 15.88 -2.34
N VAL A 377 -26.88 15.24 -1.38
CA VAL A 377 -27.06 15.45 0.07
C VAL A 377 -25.69 15.57 0.72
N GLU A 378 -25.46 16.66 1.44
CA GLU A 378 -24.21 16.92 2.17
C GLU A 378 -24.50 17.75 3.44
N ILE A 379 -23.53 17.80 4.35
CA ILE A 379 -23.51 18.76 5.46
C ILE A 379 -22.15 19.43 5.43
N ALA A 380 -22.12 20.73 5.15
CA ALA A 380 -20.89 21.51 5.10
C ALA A 380 -20.15 21.44 6.45
N PRO A 381 -18.82 21.20 6.45
CA PRO A 381 -18.00 21.34 7.66
C PRO A 381 -17.99 22.76 8.22
N GLU A 382 -17.55 22.89 9.47
CA GLU A 382 -16.97 24.16 9.93
C GLU A 382 -15.58 24.32 9.31
N ASP A 383 -15.20 25.56 8.99
CA ASP A 383 -13.96 25.87 8.28
C ASP A 383 -12.71 25.30 9.00
N GLY A 384 -11.96 24.47 8.29
CA GLY A 384 -10.74 23.81 8.76
C GLY A 384 -10.94 22.81 9.91
N LYS A 385 -12.16 22.37 10.19
CA LYS A 385 -12.46 21.45 11.32
C LYS A 385 -12.61 19.98 10.93
N ASP A 386 -12.67 19.68 9.64
CA ASP A 386 -12.57 18.32 9.11
C ASP A 386 -11.17 18.12 8.51
N GLY A 387 -10.64 16.91 8.58
CA GLY A 387 -9.31 16.61 8.01
C GLY A 387 -9.33 16.49 6.50
N GLY A 388 -8.16 16.37 5.87
CA GLY A 388 -8.05 16.19 4.42
C GLY A 388 -6.85 16.90 3.86
N GLN A 389 -6.94 17.27 2.59
CA GLN A 389 -6.00 18.18 1.95
C GLN A 389 -5.96 19.50 2.75
N PRO A 390 -4.75 19.98 3.12
CA PRO A 390 -4.60 21.26 3.79
C PRO A 390 -5.28 22.39 3.00
N GLY A 391 -6.02 23.24 3.72
CA GLY A 391 -6.69 24.43 3.16
C GLY A 391 -8.13 24.22 2.70
N GLY A 392 -8.55 22.99 2.41
CA GLY A 392 -9.93 22.70 1.96
C GLY A 392 -10.82 22.05 3.02
N ASN A 393 -12.13 22.06 2.78
CA ASN A 393 -13.16 21.49 3.66
C ASN A 393 -13.76 20.20 3.07
N ILE A 394 -12.94 19.15 3.05
CA ILE A 394 -13.31 17.85 2.49
C ILE A 394 -14.41 17.18 3.32
N ARG A 395 -15.37 16.56 2.65
CA ARG A 395 -16.41 15.75 3.29
C ARG A 395 -16.87 14.57 2.43
N VAL A 396 -17.77 13.80 3.02
CA VAL A 396 -18.59 12.81 2.34
C VAL A 396 -19.91 13.42 1.88
N ALA A 397 -20.46 12.90 0.78
CA ALA A 397 -21.76 13.32 0.25
C ALA A 397 -22.52 12.13 -0.35
N TYR A 398 -23.78 12.33 -0.67
CA TYR A 398 -24.56 11.41 -1.50
C TYR A 398 -24.94 12.06 -2.83
N LEU A 399 -24.95 11.27 -3.91
CA LEU A 399 -25.77 11.55 -5.09
C LEU A 399 -26.91 10.54 -5.13
N TYR A 400 -28.13 10.97 -5.47
CA TYR A 400 -29.28 10.06 -5.52
C TYR A 400 -30.21 10.36 -6.70
N ASN A 401 -30.80 9.31 -7.25
CA ASN A 401 -31.79 9.41 -8.32
C ASN A 401 -33.14 9.82 -7.72
N PRO A 402 -33.61 11.06 -7.94
CA PRO A 402 -34.83 11.56 -7.32
C PRO A 402 -36.10 10.91 -7.88
N LYS A 403 -36.01 10.08 -8.92
CA LYS A 403 -37.13 9.28 -9.43
C LYS A 403 -37.30 7.97 -8.65
N VAL A 404 -36.28 7.53 -7.91
CA VAL A 404 -36.26 6.23 -7.23
C VAL A 404 -36.32 6.41 -5.72
N VAL A 405 -35.43 7.23 -5.16
CA VAL A 405 -35.31 7.44 -3.73
C VAL A 405 -35.34 8.92 -3.37
N GLU A 406 -35.76 9.19 -2.14
CA GLU A 406 -35.69 10.50 -1.52
C GLU A 406 -35.49 10.38 -0.01
N LEU A 407 -34.99 11.44 0.62
CA LEU A 407 -34.90 11.50 2.08
C LEU A 407 -36.30 11.38 2.68
N LYS A 408 -36.42 10.62 3.76
CA LYS A 408 -37.66 10.63 4.53
C LYS A 408 -37.86 11.97 5.22
N ASP A 409 -38.99 12.59 4.91
CA ASP A 409 -39.41 13.87 5.47
C ASP A 409 -40.11 13.67 6.83
N TYR A 410 -39.31 13.54 7.88
CA TYR A 410 -39.80 13.53 9.27
C TYR A 410 -38.98 14.40 10.22
N ALA A 411 -37.87 14.96 9.73
CA ALA A 411 -36.95 15.79 10.50
C ALA A 411 -36.21 16.72 9.54
N LYS A 412 -35.83 17.90 10.05
CA LYS A 412 -34.95 18.82 9.32
C LYS A 412 -33.52 18.23 9.22
N PRO A 413 -32.72 18.65 8.23
CA PRO A 413 -31.28 18.37 8.20
C PRO A 413 -30.57 18.89 9.45
N GLY A 414 -29.52 18.18 9.88
CA GLY A 414 -28.60 18.65 10.92
C GLY A 414 -27.57 19.63 10.36
N SER A 415 -26.88 20.34 11.26
CA SER A 415 -25.73 21.20 10.97
C SER A 415 -24.39 20.48 11.18
N ALA A 416 -23.27 21.19 10.96
CA ALA A 416 -21.92 20.66 11.13
C ALA A 416 -21.63 20.11 12.54
N THR A 417 -22.32 20.63 13.56
CA THR A 417 -22.12 20.32 14.98
C THR A 417 -23.27 19.53 15.60
N ASP A 418 -24.37 19.30 14.86
CA ASP A 418 -25.50 18.49 15.34
C ASP A 418 -25.15 17.00 15.34
N ALA A 419 -25.32 16.36 16.49
CA ALA A 419 -25.11 14.92 16.65
C ALA A 419 -26.37 14.11 16.31
N GLY A 420 -26.23 13.16 15.40
CA GLY A 420 -27.24 12.18 15.08
C GLY A 420 -27.58 11.28 16.27
N LYS A 421 -28.86 10.99 16.43
CA LYS A 421 -29.38 10.02 17.41
C LYS A 421 -30.47 9.18 16.77
N VAL A 422 -30.46 7.88 17.08
CA VAL A 422 -31.55 6.97 16.73
C VAL A 422 -32.65 7.13 17.78
N VAL A 423 -33.84 7.50 17.33
CA VAL A 423 -35.05 7.62 18.16
C VAL A 423 -36.10 6.61 17.70
N ARG A 424 -36.85 6.02 18.63
CA ARG A 424 -37.97 5.13 18.29
C ARG A 424 -39.24 5.95 18.10
N SER A 425 -40.03 5.64 17.07
CA SER A 425 -41.23 6.41 16.73
C SER A 425 -42.40 5.52 16.28
N GLY A 426 -43.62 5.97 16.55
CA GLY A 426 -44.85 5.29 16.17
C GLY A 426 -45.16 4.05 17.01
N LEU A 427 -46.30 3.41 16.73
CA LEU A 427 -46.82 2.27 17.50
C LEU A 427 -45.88 1.04 17.43
N LEU A 428 -45.20 0.86 16.30
CA LEU A 428 -44.26 -0.24 16.07
C LEU A 428 -42.84 0.07 16.58
N GLY A 429 -42.59 1.28 17.12
CA GLY A 429 -41.29 1.66 17.67
C GLY A 429 -40.14 1.66 16.65
N LEU A 430 -40.43 1.89 15.37
CA LEU A 430 -39.44 1.85 14.29
C LEU A 430 -38.38 2.96 14.47
N PRO A 431 -37.12 2.72 14.08
CA PRO A 431 -36.07 3.72 14.17
C PRO A 431 -36.34 4.91 13.23
N LYS A 432 -36.01 6.09 13.73
CA LYS A 432 -35.86 7.35 12.99
C LYS A 432 -34.60 8.06 13.47
N LEU A 433 -34.14 9.03 12.69
CA LEU A 433 -33.09 9.95 13.09
C LEU A 433 -33.71 11.20 13.72
N ASN A 434 -33.03 11.83 14.68
CA ASN A 434 -33.46 13.15 15.22
C ASN A 434 -33.32 14.28 14.19
N PHE A 435 -32.38 14.16 13.25
CA PHE A 435 -32.18 15.01 12.07
C PHE A 435 -31.98 14.11 10.86
N ASN A 436 -32.45 14.51 9.67
CA ASN A 436 -32.27 13.71 8.45
C ASN A 436 -31.93 14.61 7.25
N PRO A 437 -30.70 14.55 6.71
CA PRO A 437 -29.53 13.77 7.16
C PRO A 437 -28.87 14.37 8.43
N VAL A 438 -27.85 13.68 8.97
CA VAL A 438 -27.08 14.15 10.15
C VAL A 438 -25.69 13.52 10.24
N ARG A 439 -24.75 14.18 10.92
CA ARG A 439 -23.40 13.64 11.22
C ARG A 439 -23.40 12.71 12.44
N ILE A 440 -22.51 11.72 12.46
CA ILE A 440 -22.32 10.84 13.64
C ILE A 440 -21.36 11.52 14.62
N ASP A 441 -21.89 11.90 15.79
CA ASP A 441 -21.13 12.39 16.95
C ASP A 441 -19.98 13.35 16.58
N PRO A 442 -20.26 14.50 15.93
CA PRO A 442 -19.24 15.34 15.29
C PRO A 442 -18.21 15.94 16.27
N ALA A 443 -18.48 15.95 17.57
CA ALA A 443 -17.57 16.43 18.61
C ALA A 443 -16.64 15.33 19.17
N ASN A 444 -16.78 14.08 18.74
CA ASN A 444 -15.97 12.96 19.22
C ASN A 444 -14.50 13.12 18.82
N ALA A 445 -13.56 12.84 19.73
CA ALA A 445 -12.13 12.88 19.47
C ALA A 445 -11.67 11.86 18.40
N ALA A 446 -12.48 10.83 18.11
CA ALA A 446 -12.24 9.94 16.97
C ALA A 446 -12.13 10.70 15.64
N TRP A 447 -12.75 11.89 15.53
CA TRP A 447 -12.79 12.69 14.30
C TRP A 447 -11.71 13.79 14.22
N THR A 448 -10.75 13.82 15.16
CA THR A 448 -9.68 14.82 15.14
C THR A 448 -8.91 14.77 13.83
N ALA A 449 -8.90 15.87 13.07
CA ALA A 449 -8.26 15.94 11.75
C ALA A 449 -8.70 14.82 10.79
N SER A 450 -9.98 14.43 10.82
CA SER A 450 -10.59 13.50 9.87
C SER A 450 -11.99 13.96 9.44
N ARG A 451 -12.58 13.29 8.46
CA ARG A 451 -13.95 13.56 8.02
C ARG A 451 -14.93 12.93 9.00
N LYS A 452 -16.06 13.60 9.24
CA LYS A 452 -17.16 13.11 10.08
C LYS A 452 -18.17 12.33 9.22
N PRO A 453 -18.59 11.11 9.60
CA PRO A 453 -19.54 10.32 8.81
C PRO A 453 -20.90 11.01 8.66
N LEU A 454 -21.54 10.81 7.50
CA LEU A 454 -22.89 11.32 7.20
C LEU A 454 -23.89 10.17 7.19
N VAL A 455 -25.02 10.35 7.86
CA VAL A 455 -26.13 9.38 7.91
C VAL A 455 -27.37 9.97 7.28
N ALA A 456 -28.07 9.16 6.51
CA ALA A 456 -29.37 9.50 5.95
C ALA A 456 -30.35 8.33 6.03
N HIS A 457 -31.64 8.64 6.13
CA HIS A 457 -32.74 7.68 6.05
C HIS A 457 -33.59 7.99 4.83
N TRP A 458 -33.67 7.02 3.94
CA TRP A 458 -34.29 7.12 2.61
C TRP A 458 -35.60 6.35 2.55
N ARG A 459 -36.48 6.76 1.65
CA ARG A 459 -37.61 5.96 1.18
C ARG A 459 -37.59 5.90 -0.34
N PHE A 460 -38.24 4.88 -0.88
CA PHE A 460 -38.59 4.87 -2.29
C PHE A 460 -39.68 5.90 -2.56
N VAL A 461 -39.59 6.57 -3.71
CA VAL A 461 -40.62 7.49 -4.21
C VAL A 461 -41.88 6.71 -4.60
N SER A 462 -41.71 5.47 -5.09
CA SER A 462 -42.83 4.62 -5.49
C SER A 462 -43.70 4.23 -4.29
N PRO A 463 -45.03 4.49 -4.33
CA PRO A 463 -45.95 4.11 -3.26
C PRO A 463 -46.14 2.59 -3.14
N LEU A 464 -45.65 1.81 -4.11
CA LEU A 464 -45.67 0.35 -4.09
C LEU A 464 -44.58 -0.26 -3.19
N CYS A 465 -43.65 0.56 -2.66
CA CYS A 465 -42.59 0.15 -1.75
C CYS A 465 -42.75 0.77 -0.34
N PRO A 466 -43.95 0.80 0.29
CA PRO A 466 -44.20 1.61 1.49
C PRO A 466 -43.42 1.13 2.73
N LEU A 467 -42.93 -0.13 2.70
CA LEU A 467 -42.15 -0.76 3.77
C LEU A 467 -40.66 -0.89 3.41
N SER A 468 -40.24 -0.38 2.24
CA SER A 468 -38.85 -0.38 1.83
C SER A 468 -38.24 0.99 2.13
N ASP A 469 -37.49 1.04 3.22
CA ASP A 469 -36.62 2.14 3.56
C ASP A 469 -35.18 1.65 3.71
N LEU A 470 -34.26 2.61 3.76
CA LEU A 470 -32.84 2.34 3.90
C LEU A 470 -32.19 3.40 4.77
N PHE A 471 -31.42 2.96 5.76
CA PHE A 471 -30.44 3.81 6.43
C PHE A 471 -29.10 3.67 5.72
N THR A 472 -28.44 4.80 5.46
CA THR A 472 -27.08 4.80 4.93
C THR A 472 -26.12 5.51 5.85
N VAL A 473 -24.88 5.03 5.91
CA VAL A 473 -23.77 5.65 6.65
C VAL A 473 -22.58 5.79 5.71
N ASN A 474 -22.26 7.01 5.30
CA ASN A 474 -21.12 7.30 4.44
C ASN A 474 -19.91 7.68 5.31
N VAL A 475 -18.81 6.96 5.16
CA VAL A 475 -17.58 7.16 5.94
C VAL A 475 -16.42 7.58 5.06
N HIS A 476 -15.52 8.35 5.67
CA HIS A 476 -14.18 8.56 5.15
C HIS A 476 -13.23 8.69 6.35
N TRP A 477 -12.58 7.59 6.72
CA TRP A 477 -11.77 7.51 7.94
C TRP A 477 -10.38 8.10 7.78
N SER A 478 -9.66 8.22 8.90
CA SER A 478 -8.31 8.78 8.91
C SER A 478 -7.35 7.96 8.05
N SER A 479 -6.58 8.64 7.20
CA SER A 479 -5.61 7.99 6.32
C SER A 479 -4.54 7.22 7.10
N LYS A 480 -3.85 6.33 6.40
CA LYS A 480 -2.71 5.57 6.94
C LYS A 480 -1.41 6.39 6.97
N GLY A 481 -1.50 7.72 6.93
CA GLY A 481 -0.35 8.63 7.02
C GLY A 481 0.48 8.39 8.28
N GLY A 482 1.79 8.52 8.16
CA GLY A 482 2.73 8.20 9.25
C GLY A 482 3.04 6.71 9.42
N SER A 483 2.55 5.85 8.52
CA SER A 483 2.99 4.45 8.44
C SER A 483 4.46 4.35 8.06
N SER A 484 5.14 3.30 8.56
CA SER A 484 6.49 2.97 8.10
C SER A 484 6.42 2.13 6.81
N SER A 485 7.54 2.01 6.11
CA SER A 485 7.68 1.00 5.05
C SER A 485 7.39 -0.41 5.60
N ILE A 486 6.82 -1.28 4.77
CA ILE A 486 6.63 -2.70 5.07
C ILE A 486 7.96 -3.48 5.17
N HIS A 487 9.05 -2.94 4.59
CA HIS A 487 10.43 -3.41 4.74
C HIS A 487 11.20 -2.63 5.83
N GLY A 488 10.51 -1.81 6.62
CA GLY A 488 11.12 -0.96 7.65
C GLY A 488 11.62 -1.72 8.88
N ASP A 489 12.37 -1.00 9.73
CA ASP A 489 13.01 -1.55 10.93
C ASP A 489 11.99 -1.96 12.01
N ALA A 490 10.90 -1.20 12.16
CA ALA A 490 9.82 -1.46 13.11
C ALA A 490 9.00 -2.72 12.75
N ARG A 491 8.87 -3.67 13.69
CA ARG A 491 8.13 -4.93 13.49
C ARG A 491 7.02 -5.16 14.55
N PRO A 492 5.79 -5.51 14.14
CA PRO A 492 5.25 -5.28 12.79
C PRO A 492 5.41 -3.80 12.36
N PRO A 493 5.43 -3.49 11.06
CA PRO A 493 5.44 -2.12 10.54
C PRO A 493 4.42 -1.21 11.22
N VAL A 494 4.77 0.06 11.40
CA VAL A 494 3.85 1.07 11.93
C VAL A 494 2.67 1.18 10.95
N ASN A 495 1.48 0.80 11.40
CA ASN A 495 0.22 1.10 10.73
C ASN A 495 -0.31 2.44 11.29
N GLY A 496 0.04 3.53 10.64
CA GLY A 496 -0.26 4.90 11.07
C GLY A 496 -1.77 5.13 11.23
N GLY A 497 -2.17 5.80 12.30
CA GLY A 497 -3.57 6.13 12.59
C GLY A 497 -4.46 4.96 13.05
N ILE A 498 -3.89 3.78 13.35
CA ILE A 498 -4.67 2.59 13.73
C ILE A 498 -5.56 2.80 14.96
N ASP A 499 -5.07 3.47 16.01
CA ASP A 499 -5.85 3.73 17.22
C ASP A 499 -7.03 4.66 16.93
N GLN A 500 -6.79 5.68 16.10
CA GLN A 500 -7.84 6.60 15.68
C GLN A 500 -8.90 5.87 14.84
N ARG A 501 -8.49 5.07 13.84
CA ARG A 501 -9.44 4.27 13.05
C ARG A 501 -10.21 3.26 13.91
N THR A 502 -9.58 2.69 14.93
CA THR A 502 -10.28 1.80 15.89
C THR A 502 -11.35 2.56 16.68
N ALA A 503 -11.06 3.81 17.10
CA ALA A 503 -12.06 4.66 17.74
C ALA A 503 -13.18 5.07 16.76
N GLN A 504 -12.85 5.37 15.50
CA GLN A 504 -13.83 5.69 14.44
C GLN A 504 -14.75 4.49 14.15
N ALA A 505 -14.19 3.27 14.14
CA ALA A 505 -14.93 2.02 14.03
C ALA A 505 -15.91 1.81 15.19
N GLN A 506 -15.48 2.04 16.43
CA GLN A 506 -16.34 1.96 17.62
C GLN A 506 -17.51 2.95 17.54
N VAL A 507 -17.25 4.22 17.23
CA VAL A 507 -18.28 5.28 17.20
C VAL A 507 -19.28 5.04 16.08
N THR A 508 -18.79 4.76 14.86
CA THR A 508 -19.64 4.49 13.70
C THR A 508 -20.46 3.22 13.91
N GLY A 509 -19.82 2.14 14.37
CA GLY A 509 -20.49 0.87 14.61
C GLY A 509 -21.54 0.97 15.72
N ALA A 510 -21.27 1.72 16.80
CA ALA A 510 -22.23 1.90 17.89
C ALA A 510 -23.51 2.58 17.41
N PHE A 511 -23.40 3.59 16.55
CA PHE A 511 -24.55 4.27 15.96
C PHE A 511 -25.40 3.31 15.10
N ILE A 512 -24.76 2.51 14.25
CA ILE A 512 -25.45 1.51 13.41
C ILE A 512 -26.13 0.45 14.26
N ARG A 513 -25.45 -0.03 15.30
CA ARG A 513 -26.02 -0.98 16.25
C ARG A 513 -27.27 -0.44 16.92
N ASP A 514 -27.35 0.85 17.20
CA ASP A 514 -28.56 1.45 17.79
C ASP A 514 -29.75 1.44 16.81
N ILE A 515 -29.51 1.56 15.50
CA ILE A 515 -30.52 1.32 14.46
C ILE A 515 -31.01 -0.14 14.53
N LEU A 516 -30.08 -1.10 14.52
CA LEU A 516 -30.42 -2.54 14.52
C LEU A 516 -31.04 -3.00 15.84
N LYS A 517 -30.70 -2.39 16.97
CA LYS A 517 -31.37 -2.62 18.27
C LYS A 517 -32.80 -2.08 18.27
N ALA A 518 -33.08 -1.01 17.55
CA ALA A 518 -34.44 -0.49 17.39
C ALA A 518 -35.27 -1.34 16.42
N ASN A 519 -34.66 -1.82 15.34
CA ASN A 519 -35.28 -2.75 14.41
C ASN A 519 -34.22 -3.72 13.82
N PRO A 520 -34.20 -5.00 14.23
CA PRO A 520 -33.26 -5.99 13.70
C PRO A 520 -33.40 -6.27 12.19
N LEU A 521 -34.54 -5.90 11.61
CA LEU A 521 -34.84 -6.02 10.18
C LEU A 521 -34.68 -4.68 9.44
N ALA A 522 -34.02 -3.69 10.04
CA ALA A 522 -33.70 -2.46 9.33
C ALA A 522 -32.74 -2.76 8.18
N SER A 523 -33.02 -2.16 7.02
CA SER A 523 -32.07 -2.12 5.91
C SER A 523 -31.02 -1.05 6.24
N VAL A 524 -29.75 -1.45 6.37
CA VAL A 524 -28.65 -0.53 6.64
C VAL A 524 -27.51 -0.82 5.67
N VAL A 525 -26.94 0.23 5.06
CA VAL A 525 -25.73 0.16 4.25
C VAL A 525 -24.71 1.18 4.78
N ALA A 526 -23.54 0.71 5.18
CA ALA A 526 -22.40 1.57 5.48
C ALA A 526 -21.36 1.41 4.38
N ALA A 527 -20.93 2.49 3.74
CA ALA A 527 -19.97 2.40 2.65
C ALA A 527 -19.07 3.63 2.58
N GLY A 528 -17.90 3.46 1.97
CA GLY A 528 -16.95 4.52 1.70
C GLY A 528 -15.51 4.08 1.90
N ASP A 529 -14.64 5.05 2.10
CA ASP A 529 -13.22 4.85 2.31
C ASP A 529 -12.95 4.67 3.82
N PHE A 530 -12.71 3.44 4.25
CA PHE A 530 -12.39 3.12 5.64
C PHE A 530 -10.88 3.27 5.93
N ASN A 531 -10.06 3.53 4.91
CA ASN A 531 -8.60 3.63 5.00
C ASN A 531 -7.96 2.43 5.72
N GLU A 532 -8.58 1.26 5.62
CA GLU A 532 -8.13 0.08 6.33
C GLU A 532 -8.59 -1.22 5.68
N PHE A 533 -7.83 -2.29 5.90
CA PHE A 533 -8.09 -3.60 5.30
C PHE A 533 -9.06 -4.43 6.14
N SER A 534 -9.93 -5.20 5.49
CA SER A 534 -11.02 -5.96 6.13
C SER A 534 -10.54 -6.92 7.24
N PHE A 535 -9.33 -7.45 7.10
CA PHE A 535 -8.75 -8.42 8.02
C PHE A 535 -7.97 -7.82 9.22
N VAL A 536 -7.87 -6.50 9.36
CA VAL A 536 -7.16 -5.88 10.49
C VAL A 536 -8.11 -5.31 11.55
N GLU A 537 -7.54 -4.92 12.69
CA GLU A 537 -8.28 -4.65 13.93
C GLU A 537 -9.39 -3.58 13.82
N PRO A 538 -9.20 -2.41 13.19
CA PRO A 538 -10.29 -1.43 13.07
C PRO A 538 -11.52 -1.97 12.34
N MET A 539 -11.32 -2.77 11.28
CA MET A 539 -12.42 -3.34 10.49
C MET A 539 -13.09 -4.51 11.22
N LYS A 540 -12.31 -5.36 11.92
CA LYS A 540 -12.85 -6.39 12.82
C LYS A 540 -13.72 -5.77 13.92
N THR A 541 -13.24 -4.69 14.53
CA THR A 541 -13.99 -3.90 15.52
C THR A 541 -15.27 -3.34 14.92
N PHE A 542 -15.22 -2.74 13.73
CA PHE A 542 -16.39 -2.17 13.06
C PHE A 542 -17.47 -3.23 12.80
N ALA A 543 -17.11 -4.36 12.19
CA ALA A 543 -18.04 -5.44 11.90
C ALA A 543 -18.68 -5.98 13.19
N GLN A 544 -17.88 -6.23 14.22
CA GLN A 544 -18.37 -6.71 15.51
C GLN A 544 -19.32 -5.73 16.20
N VAL A 545 -18.94 -4.45 16.28
CA VAL A 545 -19.73 -3.44 17.02
C VAL A 545 -21.00 -3.10 16.26
N SER A 546 -20.93 -2.97 14.93
CA SER A 546 -22.08 -2.61 14.10
C SER A 546 -23.07 -3.75 13.93
N GLY A 547 -22.59 -5.00 13.90
CA GLY A 547 -23.40 -6.17 13.52
C GLY A 547 -23.71 -6.23 12.02
N LEU A 548 -23.04 -5.43 11.19
CA LEU A 548 -23.14 -5.52 9.74
C LEU A 548 -22.26 -6.66 9.20
N VAL A 549 -22.60 -7.10 8.00
CA VAL A 549 -21.88 -8.12 7.24
C VAL A 549 -21.13 -7.44 6.11
N ASP A 550 -19.88 -7.83 5.90
CA ASP A 550 -19.09 -7.41 4.74
C ASP A 550 -19.78 -7.86 3.45
N LEU A 551 -20.04 -6.90 2.54
CA LEU A 551 -20.75 -7.20 1.30
C LEU A 551 -19.92 -8.08 0.37
N ASP A 552 -18.59 -8.03 0.43
CA ASP A 552 -17.74 -8.94 -0.35
C ASP A 552 -17.98 -10.38 0.03
N ASP A 553 -18.14 -10.66 1.32
CA ASP A 553 -18.42 -12.00 1.82
C ASP A 553 -19.85 -12.43 1.45
N ALA A 554 -20.82 -11.53 1.59
CA ALA A 554 -22.22 -11.81 1.24
C ALA A 554 -22.41 -12.07 -0.27
N ALA A 555 -21.68 -11.33 -1.12
CA ALA A 555 -21.70 -11.46 -2.58
C ALA A 555 -20.70 -12.51 -3.10
N LYS A 556 -19.87 -13.09 -2.22
CA LYS A 556 -18.82 -14.07 -2.54
C LYS A 556 -17.79 -13.54 -3.55
N VAL A 557 -17.39 -12.27 -3.40
CA VAL A 557 -16.31 -11.68 -4.19
C VAL A 557 -15.00 -12.39 -3.84
N PRO A 558 -14.26 -12.96 -4.82
CA PRO A 558 -12.98 -13.61 -4.56
C PRO A 558 -12.00 -12.64 -3.90
N ALA A 559 -11.27 -13.09 -2.87
CA ALA A 559 -10.36 -12.24 -2.09
C ALA A 559 -9.35 -11.45 -2.97
N ALA A 560 -8.82 -12.08 -4.03
CA ALA A 560 -7.89 -11.45 -4.95
C ALA A 560 -8.49 -10.29 -5.77
N GLU A 561 -9.82 -10.18 -5.87
CA GLU A 561 -10.52 -9.16 -6.67
C GLU A 561 -11.14 -8.05 -5.80
N ARG A 562 -10.89 -8.03 -4.49
CA ARG A 562 -11.51 -7.07 -3.55
C ARG A 562 -10.82 -5.70 -3.48
N TYR A 563 -9.75 -5.50 -4.22
CA TYR A 563 -8.93 -4.30 -4.08
C TYR A 563 -9.57 -3.08 -4.76
N THR A 564 -9.29 -1.90 -4.23
CA THR A 564 -9.77 -0.63 -4.77
C THR A 564 -8.65 0.39 -4.93
N TYR A 565 -7.44 0.06 -4.47
CA TYR A 565 -6.30 0.97 -4.43
C TYR A 565 -5.01 0.24 -4.83
N LEU A 566 -4.03 0.98 -5.36
CA LEU A 566 -2.72 0.44 -5.71
C LEU A 566 -1.64 1.23 -4.97
N PHE A 567 -0.90 0.56 -4.09
CA PHE A 567 0.13 1.19 -3.29
C PHE A 567 1.31 0.24 -3.05
N ASP A 568 2.51 0.75 -3.30
CA ASP A 568 3.74 -0.03 -3.32
C ASP A 568 3.57 -1.35 -4.12
N ASN A 569 3.89 -2.49 -3.51
CA ASN A 569 3.81 -3.82 -4.10
C ASN A 569 2.42 -4.47 -4.00
N ASN A 570 1.40 -3.74 -3.53
CA ASN A 570 0.10 -4.32 -3.19
C ASN A 570 -1.06 -3.67 -3.93
N CYS A 571 -1.95 -4.51 -4.46
CA CYS A 571 -3.34 -4.15 -4.68
C CYS A 571 -4.07 -4.23 -3.32
N GLN A 572 -4.67 -3.13 -2.89
CA GLN A 572 -5.17 -2.90 -1.53
C GLN A 572 -6.68 -2.63 -1.52
N GLN A 573 -7.39 -3.15 -0.51
CA GLN A 573 -8.81 -2.87 -0.27
C GLN A 573 -8.96 -1.79 0.81
N LEU A 574 -9.24 -0.55 0.41
CA LEU A 574 -9.49 0.57 1.34
C LEU A 574 -10.96 0.98 1.38
N ASP A 575 -11.69 0.77 0.28
CA ASP A 575 -13.11 1.06 0.18
C ASP A 575 -13.92 -0.20 0.45
N HIS A 576 -14.93 -0.07 1.31
CA HIS A 576 -15.77 -1.19 1.73
C HIS A 576 -17.24 -0.84 1.63
N MET A 577 -18.07 -1.88 1.50
CA MET A 577 -19.50 -1.80 1.72
C MET A 577 -19.92 -2.88 2.71
N TYR A 578 -20.58 -2.45 3.78
CA TYR A 578 -21.15 -3.33 4.81
C TYR A 578 -22.67 -3.17 4.80
N VAL A 579 -23.38 -4.29 4.95
CA VAL A 579 -24.84 -4.33 4.88
C VAL A 579 -25.45 -5.03 6.07
N SER A 580 -26.69 -4.67 6.43
CA SER A 580 -27.37 -5.33 7.54
C SER A 580 -27.62 -6.82 7.22
N PRO A 581 -27.75 -7.69 8.24
CA PRO A 581 -28.02 -9.11 8.03
C PRO A 581 -29.22 -9.36 7.11
N LYS A 582 -30.26 -8.52 7.20
CA LYS A 582 -31.40 -8.59 6.27
C LYS A 582 -30.97 -8.52 4.81
N ILE A 583 -30.11 -7.57 4.43
CA ILE A 583 -29.67 -7.38 3.05
C ILE A 583 -28.71 -8.51 2.63
N SER A 584 -27.81 -8.94 3.52
CA SER A 584 -26.82 -9.97 3.18
C SER A 584 -27.46 -11.32 2.81
N TYR A 585 -28.62 -11.66 3.38
CA TYR A 585 -29.35 -12.88 3.03
C TYR A 585 -30.18 -12.78 1.73
N LEU A 586 -30.31 -11.60 1.13
CA LEU A 586 -31.13 -11.38 -0.08
C LEU A 586 -30.32 -11.44 -1.38
N LEU A 587 -29.26 -12.25 -1.41
CA LEU A 587 -28.42 -12.53 -2.57
C LEU A 587 -27.95 -11.23 -3.30
N PRO A 588 -27.20 -10.37 -2.59
CA PRO A 588 -26.68 -9.16 -3.21
C PRO A 588 -25.69 -9.50 -4.33
N ARG A 589 -25.52 -8.57 -5.27
CA ARG A 589 -24.39 -8.59 -6.21
C ARG A 589 -23.52 -7.39 -5.92
N PHE A 590 -22.21 -7.57 -5.96
CA PHE A 590 -21.24 -6.53 -5.65
C PHE A 590 -20.01 -6.70 -6.54
N GLU A 591 -19.48 -5.57 -7.02
CA GLU A 591 -18.32 -5.53 -7.89
C GLU A 591 -17.46 -4.28 -7.62
N HIS A 592 -16.15 -4.49 -7.56
CA HIS A 592 -15.15 -3.43 -7.63
C HIS A 592 -14.79 -3.20 -9.10
N VAL A 593 -15.11 -2.02 -9.60
CA VAL A 593 -14.98 -1.71 -11.02
C VAL A 593 -13.60 -1.10 -11.25
N HIS A 594 -12.64 -1.96 -11.59
CA HIS A 594 -11.22 -1.60 -11.69
C HIS A 594 -10.89 -0.75 -12.93
N VAL A 595 -11.31 0.51 -12.93
CA VAL A 595 -11.12 1.48 -14.03
C VAL A 595 -9.92 2.40 -13.82
N ASN A 596 -9.42 2.51 -12.59
CA ASN A 596 -8.30 3.36 -12.21
C ASN A 596 -7.02 2.58 -11.95
N THR A 597 -7.09 1.45 -11.25
CA THR A 597 -5.88 0.68 -10.88
C THR A 597 -5.17 0.05 -12.09
N TRP A 598 -5.90 -0.31 -13.14
CA TRP A 598 -5.37 -0.96 -14.35
C TRP A 598 -4.70 0.01 -15.33
N VAL A 599 -5.14 1.27 -15.40
CA VAL A 599 -4.67 2.22 -16.43
C VAL A 599 -3.30 2.81 -16.11
N SER A 600 -2.71 3.63 -16.99
CA SER A 600 -1.47 4.35 -16.64
C SER A 600 -1.75 5.43 -15.59
N SER A 601 -0.71 5.94 -14.92
CA SER A 601 -0.85 7.10 -14.03
C SER A 601 -1.41 8.33 -14.76
N ALA A 602 -1.06 8.52 -16.03
CA ALA A 602 -1.57 9.62 -16.85
C ALA A 602 -3.06 9.47 -17.20
N ASP A 603 -3.56 8.23 -17.33
CA ASP A 603 -4.96 7.93 -17.65
C ASP A 603 -5.84 7.89 -16.38
N MET A 604 -5.27 7.52 -15.22
CA MET A 604 -5.95 7.34 -13.95
C MET A 604 -6.81 8.54 -13.55
N VAL A 605 -8.12 8.33 -13.43
CA VAL A 605 -9.08 9.41 -13.16
C VAL A 605 -9.07 9.76 -11.67
N SER A 606 -9.21 8.76 -10.80
CA SER A 606 -9.01 8.85 -9.36
C SER A 606 -8.02 7.77 -8.95
N ASP A 607 -7.32 7.95 -7.84
CA ASP A 607 -6.48 6.92 -7.23
C ASP A 607 -7.27 5.71 -6.66
N HIS A 608 -8.58 5.83 -6.48
CA HIS A 608 -9.48 4.73 -6.06
C HIS A 608 -10.32 4.17 -7.20
N ASP A 609 -10.53 2.85 -7.22
CA ASP A 609 -11.55 2.21 -8.05
C ASP A 609 -12.94 2.34 -7.40
N PRO A 610 -13.98 2.73 -8.15
CA PRO A 610 -15.35 2.73 -7.63
C PRO A 610 -15.89 1.32 -7.48
N SER A 611 -16.89 1.16 -6.61
CA SER A 611 -17.59 -0.11 -6.40
C SER A 611 -19.09 0.07 -6.55
N VAL A 612 -19.81 -0.97 -7.02
CA VAL A 612 -21.27 -0.91 -7.18
C VAL A 612 -21.93 -2.21 -6.76
N ALA A 613 -23.05 -2.07 -6.05
CA ALA A 613 -23.88 -3.16 -5.58
C ALA A 613 -25.29 -3.08 -6.14
N ARG A 614 -25.93 -4.25 -6.32
CA ARG A 614 -27.39 -4.37 -6.43
C ARG A 614 -27.92 -5.04 -5.16
N LEU A 615 -28.78 -4.33 -4.46
CA LEU A 615 -29.36 -4.73 -3.18
C LEU A 615 -30.86 -4.93 -3.33
N ALA A 616 -31.40 -5.94 -2.65
CA ALA A 616 -32.83 -6.10 -2.43
C ALA A 616 -33.17 -5.70 -1.00
N LEU A 617 -34.34 -5.08 -0.80
CA LEU A 617 -34.79 -4.62 0.53
C LEU A 617 -36.05 -5.34 1.02
N LEU A 618 -36.61 -6.24 0.22
CA LEU A 618 -37.77 -7.09 0.50
C LEU A 618 -37.54 -8.51 0.00
#